data_AF-A0A2H1KZT8-F1
#
_entry.id   AF-A0A2H1KZT8-F1
#
_cell.length_a   1.000
_cell.length_b   1.000
_cell.length_c   1.000
_cell.angle_alpha   90.00
_cell.angle_beta   90.00
_cell.angle_gamma   90.00
#
_symmetry.space_group_name_H-M   'P 1'
#
loop_
_entity.id
_entity.type
_entity.pdbx_description
1 polymer ?
#
loop_
_entity_poly.entity_id
_entity_poly.type
_entity_poly.pdbx_seq_one_letter_code
_entity_poly.pdbx_strand_id
1 'polypeptide(L)' 'ADGTDTEIISWLDDHSRMLLHATAHTPVTGRIVIDTFTQTMDAYGPPASTLTDNGMVYTTRFSRGHDG' A
#
# COMPACT_ATOMS: atom_id res chain seq x y z
N ALA A 1 -1.62 22.58 8.89
CA ALA A 1 -0.92 21.32 9.19
C ALA A 1 -0.60 21.32 10.67
N ASP A 2 -1.15 20.37 11.41
CA ASP A 2 -1.01 20.24 12.88
C ASP A 2 0.20 19.39 13.30
N GLY A 3 1.01 18.96 12.33
CA GLY A 3 2.21 18.15 12.57
C GLY A 3 1.94 16.65 12.68
N THR A 4 0.71 16.20 12.42
CA THR A 4 0.38 14.78 12.38
C THR A 4 1.08 14.09 11.22
N ASP A 5 1.67 12.93 11.50
CA ASP A 5 2.35 12.12 10.49
C ASP A 5 1.35 11.59 9.44
N THR A 6 1.81 11.39 8.20
CA THR A 6 0.97 10.92 7.09
C THR A 6 1.75 10.01 6.17
N GLU A 7 1.10 8.92 5.79
CA GLU A 7 1.61 7.94 4.85
C GLU A 7 0.74 7.96 3.59
N ILE A 8 1.36 7.72 2.44
CA ILE A 8 0.66 7.67 1.15
C ILE A 8 0.80 6.26 0.60
N ILE A 9 -0.32 5.64 0.23
CA ILE A 9 -0.33 4.41 -0.55
C ILE A 9 -0.61 4.74 -2.02
N SER A 10 0.21 4.19 -2.92
CA SER A 10 0.10 4.41 -4.36
C SER A 10 0.18 3.10 -5.16
N TRP A 11 -0.69 2.96 -6.16
CA TRP A 11 -0.65 1.86 -7.13
C TRP A 11 -0.22 2.40 -8.50
N LEU A 12 0.83 1.82 -9.06
CA LEU A 12 1.45 2.25 -10.32
C LEU A 12 1.42 1.11 -11.33
N ASP A 13 1.07 1.42 -12.57
CA ASP A 13 1.30 0.53 -13.71
C ASP A 13 2.80 0.52 -14.05
N ASP A 14 3.43 -0.66 -14.07
CA ASP A 14 4.88 -0.77 -14.21
C ASP A 14 5.35 -0.49 -15.64
N HIS A 15 4.52 -0.81 -16.64
CA HIS A 15 4.83 -0.62 -18.06
C HIS A 15 4.78 0.86 -18.47
N SER A 16 3.69 1.57 -18.12
CA SER A 16 3.44 2.96 -18.54
C SER A 16 3.83 4.02 -17.52
N ARG A 17 4.13 3.62 -16.27
CA ARG A 17 4.29 4.52 -15.11
C ARG A 17 3.05 5.35 -14.79
N MET A 18 1.87 4.89 -15.20
CA MET A 18 0.61 5.53 -14.84
C MET A 18 0.29 5.33 -13.35
N LEU A 19 -0.04 6.42 -12.66
CA LEU A 19 -0.56 6.38 -11.29
C LEU A 19 -2.04 6.02 -11.31
N LEU A 20 -2.36 4.80 -10.88
CA LEU A 20 -3.72 4.26 -10.90
C LEU A 20 -4.52 4.69 -9.67
N HIS A 21 -3.84 4.86 -8.53
CA HIS A 21 -4.43 5.25 -7.25
C HIS A 21 -3.39 5.93 -6.35
N ALA A 22 -3.79 6.95 -5.60
CA ALA A 22 -2.99 7.53 -4.52
C ALA A 22 -3.89 8.13 -3.44
N THR A 23 -3.70 7.71 -2.19
CA THR A 23 -4.50 8.20 -1.04
C THR A 23 -3.61 8.36 0.20
N ALA A 24 -3.85 9.42 0.97
CA ALA A 24 -3.14 9.70 2.22
C ALA A 24 -3.88 9.09 3.42
N HIS A 25 -3.13 8.53 4.37
CA HIS A 25 -3.62 7.83 5.56
C HIS A 25 -2.74 8.12 6.77
N THR A 26 -3.28 7.88 7.97
CA THR A 26 -2.57 8.15 9.24
C THR A 26 -2.79 7.01 10.24
N PRO A 27 -2.03 5.88 10.21
CA PRO A 27 -1.07 5.40 9.19
C PRO A 27 -1.72 4.47 8.14
N VAL A 28 -0.95 3.98 7.16
CA VAL A 28 -1.35 2.91 6.25
C VAL A 28 -1.34 1.56 6.98
N THR A 29 -2.48 0.86 6.94
CA THR A 29 -2.66 -0.47 7.54
C THR A 29 -2.80 -1.55 6.47
N GLY A 30 -2.64 -2.82 6.85
CA GLY A 30 -2.88 -3.94 5.92
C GLY A 30 -4.32 -3.96 5.35
N ARG A 31 -5.31 -3.47 6.11
CA ARG A 31 -6.69 -3.33 5.61
C ARG A 31 -6.78 -2.28 4.51
N ILE A 32 -6.11 -1.13 4.70
CA ILE A 32 -6.02 -0.06 3.70
C ILE A 32 -5.35 -0.58 2.42
N VAL A 33 -4.30 -1.38 2.53
CA VAL A 33 -3.65 -2.02 1.38
C VAL A 33 -4.65 -2.89 0.61
N ILE A 34 -5.36 -3.80 1.28
CA ILE A 34 -6.34 -4.69 0.64
C ILE A 34 -7.45 -3.88 -0.03
N ASP A 35 -8.06 -2.93 0.70
CA ASP A 35 -9.21 -2.17 0.19
C ASP A 35 -8.83 -1.34 -1.04
N THR A 36 -7.68 -0.64 -0.99
CA THR A 36 -7.24 0.18 -2.13
C THR A 36 -6.75 -0.66 -3.31
N PHE A 37 -6.15 -1.83 -3.06
CA PHE A 37 -5.76 -2.76 -4.12
C PHE A 37 -6.99 -3.31 -4.85
N THR A 38 -7.99 -3.77 -4.09
CA THR A 38 -9.27 -4.25 -4.66
C THR A 38 -9.97 -3.15 -5.46
N GLN A 39 -10.06 -1.93 -4.92
CA GLN A 39 -10.63 -0.79 -5.65
C GLN A 39 -9.90 -0.51 -6.97
N THR A 40 -8.56 -0.63 -6.97
CA THR A 40 -7.77 -0.42 -8.18
C THR A 40 -8.02 -1.53 -9.20
N MET A 41 -8.13 -2.79 -8.76
CA MET A 41 -8.48 -3.92 -9.64
C MET A 41 -9.90 -3.82 -10.20
N ASP A 42 -10.87 -3.34 -9.41
CA ASP A 42 -12.24 -3.15 -9.88
C ASP A 42 -12.31 -2.07 -10.97
N ALA A 43 -11.46 -1.04 -10.89
CA ALA A 43 -11.41 0.06 -11.85
C ALA A 43 -10.62 -0.27 -13.14
N TYR A 44 -9.50 -0.99 -13.03
CA TYR A 44 -8.56 -1.18 -14.13
C TYR A 44 -8.34 -2.66 -14.54
N GLY A 45 -8.94 -3.59 -13.81
CA GLY A 45 -8.70 -5.03 -13.94
C GLY A 45 -7.52 -5.53 -13.10
N PRO A 46 -7.39 -6.86 -12.92
CA PRO A 46 -6.29 -7.44 -12.17
C PRO A 46 -4.95 -7.28 -12.94
N PRO A 47 -3.85 -6.97 -12.26
CA PRO A 47 -2.54 -6.87 -12.91
C PRO A 47 -1.99 -8.26 -13.25
N ALA A 48 -1.07 -8.33 -14.22
CA ALA A 48 -0.38 -9.57 -14.55
C ALA A 48 0.54 -10.06 -13.41
N SER A 49 1.14 -9.12 -12.67
CA SER A 49 1.89 -9.39 -11.45
C SER A 49 1.89 -8.16 -10.54
N THR A 50 2.20 -8.34 -9.26
CA THR A 50 2.27 -7.23 -8.30
C THR A 50 3.67 -7.18 -7.71
N LEU A 51 4.31 -6.02 -7.83
CA LEU A 51 5.55 -5.69 -7.16
C LEU A 51 5.22 -4.75 -5.99
N THR A 52 5.45 -5.21 -4.76
CA THR A 52 5.32 -4.37 -3.57
C THR A 52 6.71 -3.93 -3.11
N ASP A 53 6.78 -2.79 -2.43
CA ASP A 53 7.97 -2.48 -1.64
C ASP A 53 8.12 -3.45 -0.45
N ASN A 54 9.26 -3.37 0.24
CA ASN A 54 9.53 -4.17 1.43
C ASN A 54 8.98 -3.53 2.73
N GLY A 55 8.04 -2.59 2.62
CA GLY A 55 7.44 -1.90 3.76
C GLY A 55 6.87 -2.88 4.77
N MET A 56 6.94 -2.53 6.06
CA MET A 56 6.57 -3.45 7.15
C MET A 56 5.15 -4.01 7.04
N VAL A 57 4.22 -3.27 6.41
CA VAL A 57 2.85 -3.73 6.12
C VAL A 57 2.84 -4.99 5.24
N TYR A 58 3.85 -5.16 4.37
CA TYR A 58 4.03 -6.31 3.48
C TYR A 58 4.89 -7.43 4.10
N THR A 59 5.54 -7.20 5.25
CA THR A 59 6.52 -8.14 5.85
C THR A 59 6.22 -8.55 7.30
N THR A 60 5.02 -8.27 7.82
CA THR A 60 4.59 -8.57 9.22
C THR A 60 4.72 -10.03 9.69
N ARG A 61 5.17 -10.97 8.86
CA ARG A 61 5.64 -12.29 9.32
C ARG A 61 6.92 -12.24 10.17
N PHE A 62 7.65 -11.11 10.22
CA PHE A 62 8.90 -10.97 10.99
C PHE A 62 8.89 -9.94 12.14
N SER A 63 7.78 -9.27 12.44
CA SER A 63 7.72 -8.28 13.55
C SER A 63 7.40 -8.89 14.92
N ARG A 64 7.74 -10.17 15.14
CA ARG A 64 7.66 -10.78 16.48
C ARG A 64 9.04 -10.82 17.12
N GLY A 65 9.20 -10.02 18.18
CA GLY A 65 10.14 -10.29 19.26
C GLY A 65 11.19 -9.20 19.51
N HIS A 66 10.78 -8.12 20.16
CA HIS A 66 11.62 -7.59 21.23
C HIS A 66 10.72 -7.34 22.45
N ASP A 67 10.38 -8.44 23.12
CA ASP A 67 9.90 -8.42 24.49
C ASP A 67 11.11 -8.69 25.39
N GLY A 68 11.47 -7.74 26.26
CA GLY A 68 12.39 -7.91 27.39
C GLY A 68 13.74 -7.26 27.25
#